data_AF-A0A355YQF8-F1
#
_entry.id   AF-A0A355YQF8-F1
#
_cell.length_a   1.000
_cell.length_b   1.000
_cell.length_c   1.000
_cell.angle_alpha   90.00
_cell.angle_beta   90.00
_cell.angle_gamma   90.00
#
_symmetry.space_group_name_H-M   'P 1'
#
loop_
_entity.id
_entity.type
_entity.pdbx_description
1 polymer ?
#
loop_
_entity_poly.entity_id
_entity_poly.type
_entity_poly.pdbx_seq_one_letter_code
_entity_poly.pdbx_strand_id
1 'polypeptide(L)' 'MLELSNQGFYCAQILMILALETEGKEDPDLIRAMSGLNGGMGFTGRVCGALTGGCCLLGYFCG' A
#
# COMPACT_ATOMS: atom_id res chain seq x y z
N MET A 1 1.07 9.17 7.50
CA MET A 1 2.06 8.68 6.51
C MET A 1 3.48 8.63 7.10
N LEU A 2 3.97 9.71 7.73
CA LEU A 2 5.34 9.74 8.27
C LEU A 2 5.60 8.66 9.33
N GLU A 3 4.64 8.41 10.22
CA GLU A 3 4.76 7.39 11.28
C GLU A 3 4.89 5.96 10.72
N LEU A 4 3.99 5.57 9.81
CA LEU A 4 4.04 4.26 9.15
C LEU A 4 5.29 4.12 8.27
N SER A 5 5.75 5.21 7.64
CA SER A 5 7.02 5.20 6.91
C SER A 5 8.22 4.96 7.83
N ASN A 6 8.22 5.52 9.04
CA ASN A 6 9.25 5.25 10.06
C ASN A 6 9.22 3.81 10.56
N GLN A 7 8.07 3.13 10.45
CA GLN A 7 7.93 1.70 10.78
C GLN A 7 8.39 0.79 9.62
N GLY A 8 8.86 1.34 8.50
CA GLY A 8 9.37 0.59 7.35
C GLY A 8 8.34 0.26 6.27
N PHE A 9 7.12 0.79 6.37
CA PHE A 9 6.12 0.64 5.31
C PHE A 9 6.36 1.64 4.17
N TYR A 10 6.06 1.20 2.94
CA TYR A 10 6.15 2.04 1.75
C TYR A 10 4.77 2.55 1.31
N CYS A 11 4.77 3.53 0.41
CA CYS A 11 3.57 4.25 -0.03
C CYS A 11 2.36 3.35 -0.37
N ALA A 12 2.54 2.25 -1.12
CA ALA A 12 1.44 1.34 -1.44
C ALA A 12 0.89 0.62 -0.19
N GLN A 13 1.78 0.16 0.69
CA GLN A 13 1.41 -0.51 1.95
C GLN A 13 0.70 0.45 2.89
N ILE A 14 1.20 1.68 3.02
CA ILE A 14 0.61 2.72 3.86
C ILE A 14 -0.81 3.04 3.42
N LEU A 15 -1.05 3.17 2.11
CA LEU A 15 -2.41 3.42 1.59
C LEU A 15 -3.38 2.30 1.98
N MET A 16 -2.96 1.04 1.85
CA MET A 16 -3.79 -0.10 2.20
C MET A 16 -4.02 -0.22 3.71
N ILE A 17 -3.00 0.04 4.54
CA ILE A 17 -3.14 0.08 6.01
C ILE A 17 -4.21 1.11 6.40
N LEU A 18 -4.09 2.34 5.88
CA LEU A 18 -5.05 3.40 6.20
C LEU A 18 -6.48 3.04 5.79
N ALA A 19 -6.68 2.31 4.70
CA ALA A 19 -8.00 1.85 4.30
C ALA A 19 -8.53 0.70 5.16
N LEU A 20 -7.69 -0.25 5.56
CA LEU A 20 -8.10 -1.30 6.48
C LEU A 20 -8.45 -0.72 7.86
N GLU A 21 -7.72 0.31 8.31
CA GLU A 21 -8.04 1.05 9.54
C GLU A 21 -9.42 1.71 9.49
N THR A 22 -9.86 2.26 8.34
CA THR A 22 -11.22 2.84 8.24
C THR A 22 -12.33 1.81 8.34
N GLU A 23 -12.04 0.54 8.02
CA GLU A 23 -12.96 -0.58 8.18
C GLU A 23 -12.77 -1.34 9.51
N GLY A 24 -11.81 -0.95 10.34
CA GLY A 24 -11.46 -1.66 11.58
C GLY A 24 -10.90 -3.07 11.33
N LYS A 25 -10.24 -3.29 10.19
CA LYS A 25 -9.67 -4.57 9.77
C LYS A 25 -8.15 -4.55 9.85
N GLU A 26 -7.56 -5.73 9.96
CA GLU A 26 -6.14 -5.97 9.77
C GLU A 26 -5.96 -7.16 8.83
N ASP A 27 -5.15 -6.99 7.78
CA ASP A 27 -4.81 -8.06 6.84
C ASP A 27 -3.31 -8.01 6.50
N PRO A 28 -2.46 -8.64 7.33
CA PRO A 28 -1.02 -8.65 7.13
C PRO A 28 -0.58 -9.26 5.81
N ASP A 29 -1.35 -10.21 5.25
CA ASP A 29 -1.02 -10.86 3.99
C ASP A 29 -1.29 -9.95 2.80
N LEU A 30 -2.39 -9.19 2.82
CA LEU A 30 -2.65 -8.14 1.85
C LEU A 30 -1.58 -7.05 1.90
N ILE A 31 -1.16 -6.61 3.10
CA ILE A 31 -0.08 -5.63 3.25
C ILE A 31 1.26 -6.16 2.72
N ARG A 32 1.55 -7.45 2.93
CA ARG A 32 2.74 -8.10 2.35
C ARG A 32 2.65 -8.18 0.83
N ALA A 33 1.48 -8.46 0.27
CA ALA A 33 1.27 -8.50 -1.18
C ALA A 33 1.54 -7.14 -1.85
N MET A 34 1.21 -6.03 -1.17
CA MET A 34 1.48 -4.68 -1.68
C MET A 34 2.98 -4.35 -1.80
N SER A 35 3.88 -5.13 -1.18
CA SER A 35 5.33 -4.89 -1.23
C SER A 35 5.91 -4.94 -2.66
N GLY A 36 5.26 -5.67 -3.58
CA GLY A 36 5.64 -5.71 -4.98
C GLY A 36 5.54 -4.35 -5.69
N LEU A 37 4.83 -3.37 -5.11
CA LEU A 37 4.67 -2.02 -5.65
C LEU A 37 5.70 -1.01 -5.07
N ASN A 38 6.48 -1.42 -4.06
CA ASN A 38 7.40 -0.56 -3.33
C ASN A 38 8.52 -0.02 -4.23
N GLY A 39 8.98 1.21 -3.98
CA GLY A 39 10.02 1.84 -4.82
C GLY A 39 9.63 1.94 -6.30
N GLY A 40 8.33 1.85 -6.58
CA GLY A 40 7.73 1.94 -7.89
C GLY A 40 7.74 0.66 -8.72
N MET A 41 7.20 -0.44 -8.17
CA MET A 41 7.17 -1.83 -8.70
C MET A 41 8.32 -2.76 -8.28
N GLY A 42 8.79 -2.69 -7.04
CA GLY A 42 9.89 -3.53 -6.56
C GLY A 42 11.24 -2.88 -6.79
N PHE A 43 11.35 -1.59 -6.44
CA PHE A 43 12.58 -0.80 -6.45
C PHE A 43 13.22 -0.58 -7.83
N THR A 44 12.43 -0.68 -8.90
CA THR A 44 12.89 -0.37 -10.27
C THR A 44 12.88 1.13 -10.57
N GLY A 45 12.25 1.96 -9.72
CA GLY A 45 12.18 3.42 -9.88
C GLY A 45 11.28 3.89 -11.02
N ARG A 46 10.38 3.04 -11.53
CA ARG A 46 9.52 3.35 -12.69
C ARG A 46 8.19 3.97 -12.28
N VAL A 47 7.18 3.15 -12.07
CA VAL A 47 5.80 3.63 -11.87
C VAL A 47 5.58 3.88 -10.39
N CYS A 48 5.14 5.08 -10.00
CA CYS A 48 4.95 5.46 -8.60
C CYS A 48 4.13 4.42 -7.81
N GLY A 49 4.68 3.93 -6.69
CA GLY A 49 3.99 2.97 -5.81
C GLY A 49 2.72 3.52 -5.17
N ALA A 50 2.63 4.84 -4.95
CA ALA A 50 1.39 5.46 -4.47
C ALA A 50 0.29 5.43 -5.54
N LEU A 51 0.66 5.58 -6.83
CA LEU A 51 -0.29 5.53 -7.93
C LEU A 51 -0.82 4.11 -8.13
N THR A 52 0.05 3.11 -8.24
CA THR A 52 -0.36 1.71 -8.41
C THR A 52 -1.07 1.16 -7.17
N GLY A 53 -0.57 1.50 -5.97
CA GLY A 53 -1.24 1.19 -4.71
C GLY A 53 -2.62 1.85 -4.60
N GLY A 54 -2.78 3.07 -5.10
CA GLY A 54 -4.08 3.74 -5.21
C GLY A 54 -5.04 3.01 -6.14
N CYS A 55 -4.57 2.48 -7.27
CA CYS A 55 -5.40 1.62 -8.13
C CYS A 55 -5.82 0.34 -7.41
N CYS A 56 -4.92 -0.31 -6.66
CA CYS A 56 -5.26 -1.48 -5.84
C CYS A 56 -6.28 -1.14 -4.75
N LEU A 57 -6.16 0.04 -4.13
CA LEU A 57 -7.12 0.54 -3.14
C LEU A 57 -8.52 0.73 -3.74
N LEU A 58 -8.59 1.36 -4.92
CA LEU A 58 -9.86 1.51 -5.64
C LEU A 58 -10.43 0.14 -6.03
N GLY A 59 -9.60 -0.80 -6.48
CA GLY A 59 -10.01 -2.17 -6.74
C GLY A 59 -10.49 -2.92 -5.49
N TYR A 60 -9.91 -2.63 -4.31
CA TYR A 60 -10.36 -3.22 -3.06
C TYR A 60 -11.77 -2.75 -2.65
N PHE A 61 -12.11 -1.47 -2.89
CA PHE A 61 -13.43 -0.93 -2.56
C PHE A 61 -14.49 -1.08 -3.67
N CYS A 62 -14.06 -1.10 -4.93
CA CYS A 62 -14.94 -1.04 -6.09
C CYS A 62 -14.82 -2.25 -7.04
N GLY A 63 -14.05 -3.28 -6.66
CA GLY A 63 -13.81 -4.51 -7.43
C GLY A 63 -14.48 -5.73 -6.81
#